data_AF-A0A8R1DMX5-F1
#
_entry.id   AF-A0A8R1DMX5-F1
#
_cell.length_a   1.000
_cell.length_b   1.000
_cell.length_c   1.000
_cell.angle_alpha   90.00
_cell.angle_beta   90.00
_cell.angle_gamma   90.00
#
_symmetry.space_group_name_H-M   'P 1'
#
loop_
_entity.id
_entity.type
_entity.pdbx_description
1 polymer ?
#
loop_
_entity_poly.entity_id
_entity_poly.type
_entity_poly.pdbx_seq_one_letter_code
_entity_poly.pdbx_strand_id
1 'polypeptide(L)'
;MCCIGVNSGGFYKSAVFHSRQYSHVVLTAIQWVKCLALFAAPALVAMFVSDESNRLQWIWVYLLLGVAMIIINFVSFFVLTDEPAKWTNI
;
A
#
# COMPACT_ATOMS: atom_id res chain seq x y z
N MET A 1 -21.43 -5.87 -1.15
CA MET A 1 -20.36 -4.86 -1.30
C MET A 1 -19.30 -4.90 -0.17
N CYS A 2 -19.04 -6.01 0.51
CA CYS A 2 -18.13 -6.01 1.69
C CYS A 2 -16.63 -6.07 1.36
N CYS A 3 -16.24 -6.50 0.16
CA CYS A 3 -14.82 -6.72 -0.16
C CYS A 3 -14.12 -5.54 -0.85
N ILE A 4 -14.82 -4.43 -1.10
CA ILE A 4 -14.21 -3.22 -1.69
C ILE A 4 -13.27 -2.53 -0.68
N GLY A 5 -13.47 -2.79 0.63
CA GLY A 5 -12.57 -2.32 1.71
C GLY A 5 -11.19 -2.99 1.73
N VAL A 6 -11.09 -4.23 1.22
CA VAL A 6 -9.84 -5.02 1.18
C VAL A 6 -9.00 -4.70 -0.07
N ASN A 7 -9.55 -3.89 -0.97
CA ASN A 7 -8.86 -3.40 -2.15
C ASN A 7 -8.32 -1.99 -1.89
N SER A 8 -7.34 -1.57 -2.67
CA SER A 8 -6.74 -0.22 -2.62
C SER A 8 -7.77 0.91 -2.50
N GLY A 9 -8.97 0.74 -3.10
CA GLY A 9 -10.08 1.70 -3.00
C GLY A 9 -10.58 1.97 -1.57
N GLY A 10 -10.58 0.98 -0.68
CA GLY A 10 -10.96 1.13 0.73
C GLY A 10 -9.97 1.99 1.52
N PHE A 11 -8.68 1.84 1.22
CA PHE A 11 -7.59 2.62 1.80
C PHE A 11 -7.67 4.10 1.43
N TYR A 12 -7.96 4.41 0.17
CA TYR A 12 -8.12 5.81 -0.25
C TYR A 12 -9.33 6.46 0.43
N LYS A 13 -10.44 5.73 0.54
CA LYS A 13 -11.66 6.25 1.13
C LYS A 13 -11.51 6.49 2.63
N SER A 14 -10.88 5.57 3.36
CA SER A 14 -10.57 5.74 4.79
C SER A 14 -9.59 6.89 5.03
N ALA A 15 -8.55 7.04 4.20
CA ALA A 15 -7.65 8.19 4.28
C ALA A 15 -8.39 9.53 4.12
N VAL A 16 -9.34 9.61 3.18
CA VAL A 16 -10.18 10.81 2.97
C VAL A 16 -11.08 11.09 4.17
N PHE A 17 -11.70 10.05 4.76
CA PHE A 17 -12.51 10.23 5.97
C PHE A 17 -11.69 10.63 7.19
N HIS A 18 -10.47 10.12 7.34
CA HIS A 18 -9.56 10.49 8.41
C HIS A 18 -9.05 11.94 8.27
N SER A 19 -8.91 12.43 7.02
CA SER A 19 -8.35 13.75 6.71
C SER A 19 -9.35 14.68 6.00
N ARG A 20 -10.58 14.81 6.53
CA ARG A 20 -11.71 15.49 5.84
C ARG A 20 -11.35 16.84 5.19
N GLN A 21 -10.69 17.74 5.92
CA GLN A 21 -10.34 19.10 5.42
C GLN A 21 -9.08 19.14 4.53
N TYR A 22 -8.18 18.16 4.65
CA TYR A 22 -6.88 18.12 3.95
C TYR A 22 -6.74 16.88 3.06
N SER A 23 -7.87 16.29 2.67
CA SER A 23 -7.94 15.01 1.96
C SER A 23 -7.17 15.04 0.65
N HIS A 24 -7.20 16.17 -0.07
CA HIS A 24 -6.42 16.37 -1.29
C HIS A 24 -4.90 16.26 -1.04
N VAL A 25 -4.38 16.84 0.04
CA VAL A 25 -2.94 16.78 0.37
C VAL A 25 -2.53 15.35 0.70
N VAL A 26 -3.34 14.65 1.50
CA VAL A 26 -3.08 13.25 1.87
C VAL A 26 -3.15 12.33 0.66
N LEU A 27 -4.13 12.52 -0.23
CA LEU A 27 -4.25 11.77 -1.49
C LEU A 27 -3.03 11.98 -2.41
N THR A 28 -2.56 13.22 -2.55
CA THR A 28 -1.36 13.52 -3.34
C THR A 28 -0.10 12.87 -2.75
N ALA A 29 0.04 12.89 -1.41
CA ALA A 29 1.13 12.19 -0.73
C ALA A 29 1.08 10.68 -0.98
N ILE A 30 -0.11 10.05 -0.92
CA ILE A 30 -0.25 8.62 -1.23
C ILE A 30 0.17 8.35 -2.69
N GLN A 31 -0.26 9.18 -3.64
CA GLN A 31 0.11 9.00 -5.05
C GLN A 31 1.63 9.12 -5.26
N TRP A 32 2.29 10.04 -4.57
CA TRP A 32 3.74 10.15 -4.60
C TRP A 32 4.42 8.87 -4.08
N VAL A 33 3.93 8.31 -2.98
CA VAL A 33 4.43 7.02 -2.46
C VAL A 33 4.21 5.88 -3.46
N LYS A 34 3.12 5.88 -4.24
CA LYS A 34 2.93 4.88 -5.31
C LYS A 34 3.99 4.98 -6.40
N CYS A 35 4.37 6.20 -6.77
CA CYS A 35 5.46 6.39 -7.73
C CYS A 35 6.78 5.85 -7.19
N LEU A 36 7.06 6.04 -5.90
CA LEU A 36 8.21 5.42 -5.24
C LEU A 36 8.13 3.90 -5.22
N ALA A 37 6.95 3.35 -4.93
CA ALA A 37 6.73 1.91 -4.96
C ALA A 37 6.94 1.29 -6.35
N LEU A 38 6.67 2.05 -7.42
CA LEU A 38 6.96 1.61 -8.79
C LEU A 38 8.46 1.35 -9.00
N PHE A 39 9.33 2.11 -8.34
CA PHE A 39 10.78 1.89 -8.35
C PHE A 39 11.22 0.73 -7.45
N ALA A 40 10.43 0.34 -6.45
CA ALA A 40 10.76 -0.77 -5.57
C ALA A 40 10.75 -2.12 -6.30
N ALA A 41 9.86 -2.32 -7.28
CA ALA A 41 9.79 -3.55 -8.06
C ALA A 41 11.09 -3.84 -8.86
N PRO A 42 11.60 -2.93 -9.71
CA PRO A 42 12.86 -3.15 -10.41
C PRO A 42 14.07 -3.18 -9.47
N ALA A 43 14.06 -2.44 -8.34
CA ALA A 43 15.12 -2.53 -7.34
C ALA A 43 15.18 -3.91 -6.66
N LEU A 44 14.02 -4.51 -6.39
CA LEU A 44 13.92 -5.84 -5.78
C LEU A 44 14.33 -6.94 -6.76
N VAL A 45 13.97 -6.81 -8.05
CA VAL A 45 14.47 -7.68 -9.12
C VAL A 45 15.99 -7.55 -9.27
N ALA A 46 16.53 -6.33 -9.28
CA ALA A 46 17.98 -6.12 -9.38
C ALA A 46 18.78 -6.73 -8.20
N MET A 47 18.18 -6.83 -7.01
CA MET A 47 18.83 -7.45 -5.84
C MET A 47 18.70 -8.99 -5.82
N PHE A 48 17.56 -9.55 -6.25
CA PHE A 48 17.26 -10.98 -6.08
C PHE A 48 17.36 -11.83 -7.35
N VAL A 49 17.32 -11.21 -8.54
CA VAL A 49 17.42 -11.90 -9.83
C VAL A 49 18.77 -11.61 -10.45
N SER A 50 19.66 -12.60 -10.42
CA SER A 50 20.95 -12.56 -11.14
C SER A 50 20.88 -13.30 -12.48
N ASP A 51 19.97 -14.27 -12.61
CA ASP A 51 19.74 -15.03 -13.85
C ASP A 51 18.23 -15.03 -14.16
N GLU A 52 17.84 -14.34 -15.22
CA GLU A 52 16.44 -14.11 -15.56
C GLU A 52 15.70 -15.40 -15.99
N SER A 53 16.43 -16.41 -16.46
CA SER A 53 15.89 -17.69 -16.92
C SER A 53 15.59 -18.67 -15.77
N ASN A 54 16.09 -18.44 -14.56
CA ASN A 54 15.84 -19.33 -13.43
C ASN A 54 14.51 -19.01 -12.72
N ARG A 55 13.50 -19.84 -12.97
CA ARG A 55 12.16 -19.74 -12.37
C ARG A 55 12.16 -19.69 -10.84
N LEU A 56 13.14 -20.32 -10.17
CA LEU A 56 13.18 -20.35 -8.70
C LEU A 56 13.45 -18.97 -8.08
N GLN A 57 14.24 -18.11 -8.74
CA GLN A 57 14.54 -16.76 -8.24
C GLN A 57 13.30 -15.86 -8.27
N TRP A 58 12.50 -15.97 -9.34
CA TRP A 58 11.24 -15.24 -9.47
C TRP A 58 10.19 -15.65 -8.43
N ILE A 59 10.12 -16.95 -8.07
CA ILE A 59 9.19 -17.41 -7.03
C ILE A 59 9.47 -16.72 -5.70
N TRP A 60 10.74 -16.57 -5.32
CA TRP A 60 11.12 -15.86 -4.09
C TRP A 60 10.72 -14.39 -4.11
N VAL A 61 10.93 -13.70 -5.24
CA VAL A 61 10.51 -12.30 -5.43
C VAL A 61 9.00 -12.15 -5.25
N TYR A 62 8.20 -12.98 -5.94
CA TYR A 62 6.74 -12.92 -5.83
C TYR A 62 6.22 -13.35 -4.46
N LEU A 63 6.88 -14.30 -3.81
CA LEU A 63 6.52 -14.74 -2.46
C LEU A 63 6.77 -13.64 -1.44
N LEU A 64 7.91 -12.93 -1.52
CA LEU A 64 8.21 -11.77 -0.68
C LEU A 64 7.18 -10.65 -0.85
N LEU A 65 6.85 -10.31 -2.10
CA LEU A 65 5.81 -9.33 -2.43
C LEU A 65 4.44 -9.76 -1.90
N GLY A 66 4.05 -11.03 -2.09
CA GLY A 66 2.78 -11.58 -1.62
C GLY A 66 2.66 -11.57 -0.09
N VAL A 67 3.70 -11.98 0.63
CA VAL A 67 3.73 -11.94 2.09
C VAL A 67 3.66 -10.50 2.59
N ALA A 68 4.40 -9.57 1.98
CA ALA A 68 4.33 -8.15 2.33
C ALA A 68 2.90 -7.59 2.17
N MET A 69 2.20 -7.94 1.08
CA MET A 69 0.80 -7.55 0.90
C MET A 69 -0.12 -8.11 1.98
N ILE A 70 0.06 -9.38 2.38
CA ILE A 70 -0.74 -10.01 3.44
C ILE A 70 -0.52 -9.29 4.78
N ILE A 71 0.74 -9.03 5.15
CA ILE A 71 1.08 -8.32 6.39
C ILE A 71 0.46 -6.93 6.41
N ILE A 72 0.58 -6.18 5.32
CA ILE A 72 0.00 -4.82 5.24
C ILE A 72 -1.51 -4.88 5.41
N ASN A 73 -2.21 -5.84 4.79
CA ASN A 73 -3.65 -6.00 4.97
C ASN A 73 -4.02 -6.30 6.44
N PHE A 74 -3.25 -7.15 7.11
CA PHE A 74 -3.44 -7.44 8.54
C PHE A 74 -3.23 -6.20 9.42
N VAL A 75 -2.12 -5.47 9.23
CA VAL A 75 -1.83 -4.25 10.00
C VAL A 75 -2.91 -3.20 9.76
N SER A 76 -3.37 -3.09 8.54
CA SER A 76 -4.38 -2.11 8.15
C SER A 76 -5.72 -2.32 8.84
N PHE A 77 -6.09 -3.57 9.13
CA PHE A 77 -7.30 -3.86 9.90
C PHE A 77 -7.26 -3.25 11.31
N PHE A 78 -6.06 -3.14 11.92
CA PHE A 78 -5.90 -2.54 13.24
C PHE A 78 -5.67 -1.02 13.21
N VAL A 79 -5.06 -0.50 12.14
CA VAL A 79 -4.63 0.92 12.06
C VAL A 79 -5.68 1.81 11.39
N LEU A 80 -6.49 1.27 10.48
CA LEU A 80 -7.53 2.04 9.80
C LEU A 80 -8.69 2.32 10.74
N THR A 81 -8.66 3.51 11.33
CA THR A 81 -9.76 4.08 12.10
C THR A 81 -10.63 4.98 11.22
N ASP A 82 -11.94 4.86 11.36
CA ASP A 82 -12.95 5.68 10.71
C ASP A 82 -13.17 7.05 11.38
N GLU A 83 -12.62 7.24 12.58
CA GLU A 83 -12.70 8.52 13.29
C GLU A 83 -11.86 9.62 12.62
N PRO A 84 -12.42 10.85 12.53
CA PRO A 84 -11.71 12.00 11.99
C PRO A 84 -10.54 12.36 12.90
N ALA A 85 -9.39 12.67 12.31
CA ALA A 85 -8.21 12.99 13.08
C ALA A 85 -8.41 14.28 13.90
N LYS A 86 -7.83 14.34 15.10
CA LYS A 86 -7.95 15.50 16.01
C LYS A 86 -7.50 16.82 15.36
N TRP A 87 -6.56 16.77 14.42
CA TRP A 87 -6.07 17.93 13.67
C TRP A 87 -7.02 18.43 12.56
N THR A 88 -8.16 17.75 12.36
CA THR A 88 -9.25 18.18 11.45
C THR A 88 -10.51 18.65 12.18
N ASN A 89 -10.51 18.68 13.51
CA ASN A 89 -11.58 19.33 14.28
C ASN A 89 -11.25 20.83 14.39
N ILE A 90 -12.03 21.66 13.70
CA ILE A 90 -12.18 23.08 13.99
C ILE A 90 -13.43 23.27 14.87
#